data_AF-A0A9E1S949-F1
#
_entry.id   AF-A0A9E1S949-F1
#
_cell.length_a   1.000
_cell.length_b   1.000
_cell.length_c   1.000
_cell.angle_alpha   90.00
_cell.angle_beta   90.00
_cell.angle_gamma   90.00
#
_symmetry.space_group_name_H-M   'P 1'
#
loop_
_entity.id
_entity.type
_entity.pdbx_description
1 polymer ?
#
loop_
_entity_poly.entity_id
_entity_poly.type
_entity_poly.pdbx_seq_one_letter_code
_entity_poly.pdbx_strand_id
1 'polypeptide(L)'
;MSISKKERSFSIWIGIAIGVALSSMLVRYALEKKETQTKERPGNYESLQCASGGEPFHPLPEPIKEKIPYGIVVYFENNQSTEDFNQTVFQRSWVIESSGSFRSERLFILAQEQSSSALFDEECEYYFYRASEVYLLPHPGVTKEEIEQKLDPEQYKIIGQHSQTGEWILQIKDFSPTELRSSLSGLSKLTRLISGVQLIHWTPSR
;
A
#
# COMPACT_ATOMS: atom_id res chain seq x y z
N MET A 1 -64.93 -11.75 -15.35
CA MET A 1 -63.87 -12.26 -16.24
C MET A 1 -62.75 -12.77 -15.37
N SER A 2 -62.53 -14.08 -15.31
CA SER A 2 -61.42 -14.68 -14.57
C SER A 2 -60.26 -14.93 -15.52
N ILE A 3 -59.07 -14.48 -15.15
CA ILE A 3 -57.82 -14.73 -15.90
C ILE A 3 -57.56 -16.24 -15.94
N SER A 4 -57.26 -16.75 -17.13
CA SER A 4 -56.92 -18.16 -17.35
C SER A 4 -55.59 -18.52 -16.66
N LYS A 5 -55.44 -19.76 -16.18
CA LYS A 5 -54.18 -20.25 -15.57
C LYS A 5 -52.96 -20.03 -16.48
N LYS A 6 -53.15 -20.10 -17.81
CA LYS A 6 -52.09 -19.85 -18.80
C LYS A 6 -51.69 -18.38 -18.86
N GLU A 7 -52.67 -17.48 -18.85
CA GLU A 7 -52.44 -16.02 -18.85
C GLU A 7 -51.74 -15.56 -17.56
N ARG A 8 -52.12 -16.15 -16.41
CA ARG A 8 -51.44 -15.90 -15.13
C ARG A 8 -49.98 -16.35 -15.15
N SER A 9 -49.72 -17.56 -15.65
CA SER A 9 -48.36 -18.11 -15.77
C SER A 9 -47.50 -17.27 -16.73
N PHE A 10 -48.07 -16.84 -17.86
CA PHE A 10 -47.40 -15.99 -18.82
C PHE A 10 -47.06 -14.60 -18.25
N SER A 11 -47.99 -13.97 -17.53
CA SER A 11 -47.74 -12.70 -16.85
C SER A 11 -46.65 -12.81 -15.77
N ILE A 12 -46.58 -13.93 -15.05
CA ILE A 12 -45.52 -14.19 -14.07
C ILE A 12 -44.16 -14.30 -14.78
N TRP A 13 -44.10 -15.05 -15.90
CA TRP A 13 -42.87 -15.19 -16.69
C TRP A 13 -42.37 -13.86 -17.27
N ILE A 14 -43.28 -13.01 -17.75
CA ILE A 14 -42.93 -11.66 -18.21
C ILE A 14 -42.37 -10.84 -17.05
N GLY A 15 -43.01 -10.87 -15.88
CA GLY A 15 -42.54 -10.15 -14.70
C GLY A 15 -41.14 -10.60 -14.27
N ILE A 16 -40.88 -11.91 -14.29
CA ILE A 16 -39.55 -12.48 -13.98
C ILE A 16 -38.53 -12.03 -15.03
N ALA A 17 -38.84 -12.13 -16.32
CA ALA A 17 -37.94 -11.75 -17.40
C ALA A 17 -37.55 -10.26 -17.32
N ILE A 18 -38.52 -9.38 -17.06
CA ILE A 18 -38.28 -7.94 -16.84
C ILE A 18 -37.41 -7.72 -15.59
N GLY A 19 -37.73 -8.39 -14.48
CA GLY A 19 -36.97 -8.29 -13.24
C GLY A 19 -35.51 -8.71 -13.40
N VAL A 20 -35.26 -9.81 -14.10
CA VAL A 20 -33.90 -10.29 -14.41
C VAL A 20 -33.17 -9.32 -15.33
N ALA A 21 -33.83 -8.81 -16.37
CA ALA A 21 -33.23 -7.88 -17.33
C ALA A 21 -32.82 -6.56 -16.65
N LEU A 22 -33.72 -5.95 -15.87
CA LEU A 22 -33.45 -4.71 -15.14
C LEU A 22 -32.35 -4.92 -14.08
N SER A 23 -32.40 -6.02 -13.32
CA SER A 23 -31.35 -6.33 -12.33
C SER A 23 -29.98 -6.52 -12.98
N SER A 24 -29.92 -7.24 -14.10
CA SER A 24 -28.67 -7.44 -14.85
C SER A 24 -28.11 -6.13 -15.41
N MET A 25 -28.99 -5.25 -15.90
CA MET A 25 -28.59 -3.92 -16.38
C MET A 25 -28.04 -3.06 -15.24
N LEU A 26 -28.67 -3.06 -14.07
CA LEU A 26 -28.18 -2.33 -12.89
C LEU A 26 -26.83 -2.86 -12.41
N VAL A 27 -26.63 -4.18 -12.42
CA VAL A 27 -25.33 -4.79 -12.07
C VAL A 27 -24.25 -4.36 -13.06
N ARG A 28 -24.53 -4.42 -14.37
CA ARG A 28 -23.57 -3.97 -15.40
C ARG A 28 -23.22 -2.50 -15.23
N TYR A 29 -24.23 -1.65 -15.05
CA TYR A 29 -24.02 -0.22 -14.82
C TYR A 29 -23.18 0.04 -13.56
N ALA A 30 -23.44 -0.69 -12.46
CA ALA A 30 -22.67 -0.56 -11.23
C ALA A 30 -21.21 -0.98 -11.43
N LEU A 31 -20.96 -2.06 -12.19
CA LEU A 31 -19.61 -2.52 -12.51
C LEU A 31 -18.87 -1.51 -13.40
N GLU A 32 -19.52 -1.01 -14.46
CA GLU A 32 -18.95 -0.01 -15.37
C GLU A 32 -18.63 1.29 -14.62
N LYS A 33 -19.57 1.80 -13.82
CA LYS A 33 -19.35 2.99 -13.00
C LYS A 33 -18.18 2.80 -12.01
N LYS A 34 -18.07 1.62 -11.40
CA LYS A 34 -16.95 1.29 -10.50
C LYS A 34 -15.63 1.26 -11.25
N GLU A 35 -15.60 0.70 -12.47
CA GLU A 35 -14.40 0.66 -13.31
C GLU A 35 -13.96 2.07 -13.71
N THR A 36 -14.87 2.91 -14.21
CA THR A 36 -14.58 4.31 -14.56
C THR A 36 -14.05 5.08 -13.36
N GLN A 37 -14.69 4.96 -12.20
CA GLN A 37 -14.23 5.62 -10.97
C GLN A 37 -12.86 5.12 -10.51
N THR A 38 -12.49 3.88 -10.83
CA THR A 38 -11.18 3.31 -10.49
C THR A 38 -10.10 3.83 -11.45
N LYS A 39 -10.42 3.99 -12.74
CA LYS A 39 -9.54 4.56 -13.76
C LYS A 39 -9.25 6.04 -13.51
N GLU A 40 -10.27 6.80 -13.12
CA GLU A 40 -10.16 8.24 -12.81
C GLU A 40 -9.62 8.52 -11.41
N ARG A 41 -9.37 7.48 -10.59
CA ARG A 41 -8.89 7.66 -9.22
C ARG A 41 -7.44 8.18 -9.24
N PRO A 42 -7.14 9.30 -8.54
CA PRO A 42 -5.76 9.74 -8.34
C PRO A 42 -4.90 8.62 -7.74
N GLY A 43 -3.66 8.48 -8.22
CA GLY A 43 -2.76 7.40 -7.85
C GLY A 43 -2.94 6.11 -8.64
N ASN A 44 -3.94 6.01 -9.53
CA ASN A 44 -4.00 4.91 -10.48
C ASN A 44 -2.70 4.86 -11.31
N TYR A 45 -2.17 3.67 -11.60
CA TYR A 45 -0.94 3.49 -12.35
C TYR A 45 -0.94 4.17 -13.72
N GLU A 46 -2.10 4.28 -14.37
CA GLU A 46 -2.28 4.98 -15.66
C GLU A 46 -2.33 6.51 -15.50
N SER A 47 -2.69 7.01 -14.32
CA SER A 47 -2.81 8.46 -14.08
C SER A 47 -1.46 9.19 -14.01
N LEU A 48 -0.39 8.46 -13.64
CA LEU A 48 0.95 9.00 -13.41
C LEU A 48 1.00 10.17 -12.42
N GLN A 49 -0.01 10.29 -11.54
CA GLN A 49 -0.11 11.30 -10.50
C GLN A 49 -0.40 10.65 -9.16
N CYS A 50 0.38 11.01 -8.14
CA CYS A 50 0.24 10.48 -6.79
C CYS A 50 -1.13 10.83 -6.21
N ALA A 51 -1.73 9.91 -5.46
CA ALA A 51 -2.99 10.18 -4.77
C ALA A 51 -2.82 11.25 -3.68
N SER A 52 -1.64 11.33 -3.06
CA SER A 52 -1.29 12.40 -2.14
C SER A 52 -0.62 13.55 -2.90
N GLY A 53 -1.17 14.76 -2.80
CA GLY A 53 -0.59 15.96 -3.39
C GLY A 53 -0.71 16.13 -4.91
N GLY A 54 -0.93 15.04 -5.68
CA GLY A 54 -1.05 15.10 -7.14
C GLY A 54 0.29 15.17 -7.89
N GLU A 55 1.41 14.98 -7.18
CA GLU A 55 2.75 15.02 -7.77
C GLU A 55 2.92 13.91 -8.83
N PRO A 56 3.61 14.19 -9.94
CA PRO A 56 3.80 13.19 -10.99
C PRO A 56 4.71 12.04 -10.51
N PHE A 57 4.46 10.83 -10.98
CA PHE A 57 5.32 9.67 -10.73
C PHE A 57 5.74 8.97 -12.02
N HIS A 58 6.91 8.31 -11.98
CA HIS A 58 7.38 7.49 -13.09
C HIS A 58 6.56 6.20 -13.20
N PRO A 59 6.20 5.75 -14.43
CA PRO A 59 5.45 4.52 -14.62
C PRO A 59 6.07 3.36 -13.85
N LEU A 60 5.21 2.57 -13.18
CA LEU A 60 5.70 1.43 -12.41
C LEU A 60 6.36 0.40 -13.33
N PRO A 61 7.53 -0.14 -12.97
CA PRO A 61 8.11 -1.31 -13.60
C PRO A 61 7.18 -2.53 -13.49
N GLU A 62 7.21 -3.40 -14.48
CA GLU A 62 6.35 -4.61 -14.49
C GLU A 62 6.54 -5.52 -13.27
N PRO A 63 7.76 -5.73 -12.74
CA PRO A 63 7.94 -6.53 -11.52
C PRO A 63 7.18 -5.98 -10.29
N ILE A 64 6.94 -4.67 -10.22
CA ILE A 64 6.15 -4.04 -9.16
C ILE A 64 4.65 -4.24 -9.44
N LYS A 65 4.20 -4.01 -10.68
CA LYS A 65 2.79 -4.16 -11.07
C LYS A 65 2.29 -5.59 -10.91
N GLU A 66 3.13 -6.57 -11.23
CA GLU A 66 2.80 -8.00 -11.07
C GLU A 66 2.58 -8.38 -9.60
N LYS A 67 3.41 -7.83 -8.69
CA LYS A 67 3.32 -8.13 -7.26
C LYS A 67 2.19 -7.37 -6.56
N ILE A 68 1.89 -6.15 -7.00
CA ILE A 68 0.84 -5.31 -6.43
C ILE A 68 -0.10 -4.87 -7.55
N PRO A 69 -0.95 -5.78 -8.04
CA PRO A 69 -1.89 -5.45 -9.10
C PRO A 69 -2.98 -4.52 -8.53
N TYR A 70 -3.37 -3.52 -9.34
CA TYR A 70 -4.47 -2.60 -9.01
C TYR A 70 -4.27 -1.71 -7.77
N GLY A 71 -3.03 -1.55 -7.31
CA GLY A 71 -2.71 -0.63 -6.22
C GLY A 71 -2.90 0.84 -6.59
N ILE A 72 -2.84 1.70 -5.59
CA ILE A 72 -2.89 3.16 -5.74
C ILE A 72 -1.57 3.75 -5.25
N VAL A 73 -0.84 4.43 -6.13
CA VAL A 73 0.38 5.17 -5.77
C VAL A 73 -0.01 6.37 -4.93
N VAL A 74 0.35 6.34 -3.65
CA VAL A 74 0.07 7.40 -2.69
C VAL A 74 1.18 8.44 -2.71
N TYR A 75 2.43 7.97 -2.70
CA TYR A 75 3.62 8.80 -2.72
C TYR A 75 4.64 8.25 -3.70
N PHE A 76 5.46 9.13 -4.26
CA PHE A 76 6.57 8.77 -5.11
C PHE A 76 7.77 9.65 -4.79
N GLU A 77 8.95 9.06 -4.81
CA GLU A 77 10.20 9.80 -4.72
C GLU A 77 11.24 9.18 -5.66
N ASN A 78 11.93 10.06 -6.40
CA ASN A 78 13.01 9.74 -7.31
C ASN A 78 14.33 10.38 -6.82
N ASN A 79 15.43 10.06 -7.50
CA ASN A 79 16.76 10.66 -7.28
C ASN A 79 17.33 10.37 -5.90
N GLN A 80 16.99 9.21 -5.33
CA GLN A 80 17.67 8.73 -4.14
C GLN A 80 18.95 8.02 -4.59
N SER A 81 20.04 8.23 -3.86
CA SER A 81 21.29 7.52 -4.10
C SER A 81 21.95 7.19 -2.77
N THR A 82 22.47 5.98 -2.66
CA THR A 82 23.30 5.54 -1.52
C THR A 82 24.67 5.15 -2.04
N GLU A 83 25.72 5.52 -1.31
CA GLU A 83 27.06 5.01 -1.57
C GLU A 83 27.25 3.71 -0.80
N ASP A 84 27.41 2.60 -1.52
CA ASP A 84 27.70 1.29 -0.94
C ASP A 84 29.05 0.79 -1.45
N PHE A 85 30.04 0.66 -0.56
CA PHE A 85 31.39 0.14 -0.84
C PHE A 85 32.03 0.57 -2.19
N ASN A 86 31.97 1.86 -2.52
CA ASN A 86 32.47 2.50 -3.77
C ASN A 86 31.58 2.39 -5.02
N GLN A 87 30.34 1.93 -4.89
CA GLN A 87 29.34 1.98 -5.96
C GLN A 87 28.17 2.86 -5.51
N THR A 88 27.73 3.74 -6.41
CA THR A 88 26.52 4.53 -6.18
C THR A 88 25.33 3.69 -6.64
N VAL A 89 24.45 3.36 -5.70
CA VAL A 89 23.18 2.70 -5.99
C VAL A 89 22.11 3.78 -6.07
N PHE A 90 21.46 3.88 -7.22
CA PHE A 90 20.32 4.77 -7.47
C PHE A 90 19.03 4.07 -7.09
N GLN A 91 18.10 4.81 -6.51
CA GLN A 91 16.83 4.26 -6.03
C GLN A 91 15.64 5.15 -6.40
N ARG A 92 14.55 4.48 -6.80
CA ARG A 92 13.20 5.04 -6.88
C ARG A 92 12.31 4.35 -5.86
N SER A 93 11.35 5.09 -5.32
CA SER A 93 10.44 4.55 -4.31
C SER A 93 9.02 4.98 -4.57
N TRP A 94 8.10 4.00 -4.54
CA TRP A 94 6.67 4.23 -4.56
C TRP A 94 6.08 3.71 -3.26
N VAL A 95 5.18 4.48 -2.67
CA VAL A 95 4.29 3.95 -1.63
C VAL A 95 2.96 3.65 -2.28
N ILE A 96 2.57 2.38 -2.23
CA ILE A 96 1.39 1.87 -2.90
C ILE A 96 0.40 1.38 -1.85
N GLU A 97 -0.81 1.94 -1.85
CA GLU A 97 -1.96 1.39 -1.13
C GLU A 97 -2.42 0.12 -1.85
N SER A 98 -2.37 -1.03 -1.18
CA SER A 98 -2.92 -2.27 -1.72
C SER A 98 -4.45 -2.21 -1.78
N SER A 99 -5.01 -2.59 -2.92
CA SER A 99 -6.46 -2.67 -3.10
C SER A 99 -7.00 -3.98 -2.52
N GLY A 100 -7.16 -4.03 -1.19
CA GLY A 100 -7.90 -5.10 -0.52
C GLY A 100 -9.41 -5.05 -0.81
N SER A 101 -10.07 -6.19 -0.70
CA SER A 101 -11.54 -6.29 -0.88
C SER A 101 -12.30 -5.53 0.22
N PHE A 102 -11.67 -5.39 1.39
CA PHE A 102 -12.17 -4.63 2.54
C PHE A 102 -11.20 -3.52 2.97
N ARG A 103 -11.73 -2.42 3.50
CA ARG A 103 -10.92 -1.30 4.02
C ARG A 103 -9.97 -1.70 5.16
N SER A 104 -10.28 -2.79 5.88
CA SER A 104 -9.46 -3.34 6.96
C SER A 104 -8.21 -4.07 6.50
N GLU A 105 -8.08 -4.34 5.19
CA GLU A 105 -6.93 -5.04 4.59
C GLU A 105 -5.97 -4.08 3.88
N ARG A 106 -6.22 -2.76 3.99
CA ARG A 106 -5.37 -1.74 3.36
C ARG A 106 -3.99 -1.78 3.97
N LEU A 107 -3.02 -2.19 3.17
CA LEU A 107 -1.61 -2.11 3.50
C LEU A 107 -0.98 -1.03 2.63
N PHE A 108 -0.10 -0.24 3.24
CA PHE A 108 0.77 0.66 2.49
C PHE A 108 2.09 -0.06 2.30
N ILE A 109 2.47 -0.27 1.04
CA ILE A 109 3.66 -1.01 0.67
C ILE A 109 4.66 -0.03 0.06
N LEU A 110 5.84 0.05 0.64
CA LEU A 110 6.98 0.71 0.05
C LEU A 110 7.60 -0.26 -0.97
N ALA A 111 7.48 0.07 -2.25
CA ALA A 111 8.17 -0.62 -3.33
C ALA A 111 9.37 0.21 -3.76
N GLN A 112 10.55 -0.40 -3.80
CA GLN A 112 11.80 0.24 -4.20
C GLN A 112 12.34 -0.46 -5.43
N GLU A 113 12.81 0.35 -6.38
CA GLU A 113 13.59 -0.07 -7.53
C GLU A 113 15.02 0.47 -7.33
N GLN A 114 16.01 -0.40 -7.37
CA GLN A 114 17.43 -0.06 -7.22
C GLN A 114 18.21 -0.41 -8.49
N SER A 115 19.15 0.43 -8.88
CA SER A 115 20.02 0.23 -10.05
C SER A 115 21.41 0.82 -9.81
N SER A 116 22.42 0.25 -10.47
CA SER A 116 23.77 0.83 -10.60
C SER A 116 23.81 2.03 -11.56
N SER A 117 22.79 2.19 -12.41
CA SER A 117 22.68 3.29 -13.38
C SER A 117 21.63 4.31 -12.97
N ALA A 118 21.98 5.60 -13.04
CA ALA A 118 21.05 6.70 -12.77
C ALA A 118 19.86 6.75 -13.75
N LEU A 119 20.00 6.12 -14.92
CA LEU A 119 18.95 6.08 -15.94
C LEU A 119 18.00 4.90 -15.76
N PHE A 120 18.35 3.92 -14.91
CA PHE A 120 17.58 2.67 -14.71
C PHE A 120 17.40 1.90 -16.02
N ASP A 121 18.45 1.84 -16.84
CA ASP A 121 18.53 1.11 -18.11
C ASP A 121 19.22 -0.26 -18.00
N GLU A 122 19.74 -0.59 -16.82
CA GLU A 122 20.37 -1.87 -16.48
C GLU A 122 19.42 -2.78 -15.69
N GLU A 123 19.88 -3.98 -15.32
CA GLU A 123 19.14 -4.88 -14.45
C GLU A 123 18.88 -4.20 -13.10
N CYS A 124 17.61 -4.12 -12.72
CA CYS A 124 17.17 -3.46 -11.50
C CYS A 124 16.73 -4.49 -10.45
N GLU A 125 17.05 -4.20 -9.20
CA GLU A 125 16.60 -4.98 -8.05
C GLU A 125 15.33 -4.36 -7.45
N TYR A 126 14.42 -5.21 -6.97
CA TYR A 126 13.12 -4.77 -6.46
C TYR A 126 12.89 -5.24 -5.03
N TYR A 127 12.68 -4.28 -4.14
CA TYR A 127 12.45 -4.52 -2.72
C TYR A 127 11.08 -4.04 -2.29
N PHE A 128 10.49 -4.76 -1.33
CA PHE A 128 9.14 -4.50 -0.86
C PHE A 128 9.07 -4.55 0.65
N TYR A 129 8.51 -3.50 1.25
CA TYR A 129 8.38 -3.33 2.69
C TYR A 129 7.01 -2.79 3.06
N ARG A 130 6.58 -3.00 4.31
CA ARG A 130 5.46 -2.23 4.87
C ARG A 130 5.92 -0.79 5.07
N ALA A 131 5.20 0.17 4.50
CA ALA A 131 5.55 1.60 4.58
C ALA A 131 5.16 2.21 5.94
N SER A 132 4.03 1.79 6.50
CA SER A 132 3.48 2.36 7.74
C SER A 132 3.95 1.65 9.01
N GLU A 133 4.83 0.66 8.92
CA GLU A 133 5.22 -0.19 10.04
C GLU A 133 6.71 -0.52 10.00
N VAL A 134 7.37 -0.42 11.16
CA VAL A 134 8.78 -0.79 11.34
C VAL A 134 8.96 -1.64 12.59
N TYR A 135 9.99 -2.47 12.61
CA TYR A 135 10.42 -3.16 13.82
C TYR A 135 11.38 -2.28 14.62
N LEU A 136 11.13 -2.18 15.92
CA LEU A 136 12.04 -1.63 16.91
C LEU A 136 12.59 -2.77 17.76
N LEU A 137 13.92 -2.88 17.83
CA LEU A 137 14.58 -3.84 18.70
C LEU A 137 15.00 -3.15 20.01
N PRO A 138 14.24 -3.29 21.12
CA PRO A 138 14.60 -2.66 22.38
C PRO A 138 15.85 -3.29 23.00
N HIS A 139 16.59 -2.53 23.82
CA HIS A 139 17.63 -3.12 24.66
C HIS A 139 17.03 -4.02 25.75
N PRO A 140 17.77 -5.03 26.25
CA PRO A 140 17.29 -5.88 27.33
C PRO A 140 16.86 -5.06 28.56
N GLY A 141 15.64 -5.30 29.03
CA GLY A 141 15.07 -4.63 30.20
C GLY A 141 14.35 -3.31 29.93
N VAL A 142 14.40 -2.78 28.70
CA VAL A 142 13.62 -1.61 28.30
C VAL A 142 12.15 -1.97 28.17
N THR A 143 11.30 -1.18 28.78
CA THR A 143 9.83 -1.33 28.80
C THR A 143 9.16 -0.52 27.71
N LYS A 144 7.95 -0.93 27.32
CA LYS A 144 7.17 -0.27 26.26
C LYS A 144 6.94 1.21 26.60
N GLU A 145 6.61 1.47 27.86
CA GLU A 145 6.29 2.78 28.40
C GLU A 145 7.47 3.75 28.30
N GLU A 146 8.70 3.26 28.51
CA GLU A 146 9.91 4.09 28.40
C GLU A 146 10.15 4.59 26.98
N ILE A 147 9.85 3.77 25.97
CA ILE A 147 9.95 4.17 24.56
C ILE A 147 8.78 5.09 24.19
N GLU A 148 7.55 4.76 24.57
CA GLU A 148 6.37 5.60 24.28
C GLU A 148 6.52 7.02 24.85
N GLN A 149 7.16 7.20 26.01
CA GLN A 149 7.47 8.53 26.56
C GLN A 149 8.44 9.36 25.72
N LYS A 150 9.22 8.74 24.83
CA LYS A 150 10.17 9.41 23.93
C LYS A 150 9.66 9.58 22.52
N LEU A 151 8.58 8.90 22.17
CA LEU A 151 7.96 9.00 20.86
C LEU A 151 6.92 10.12 20.85
N ASP A 152 6.83 10.82 19.72
CA ASP A 152 5.70 11.71 19.47
C ASP A 152 4.44 10.87 19.19
N PRO A 153 3.40 10.90 20.05
CA PRO A 153 2.18 10.12 19.85
C PRO A 153 1.37 10.57 18.62
N GLU A 154 1.63 11.78 18.10
CA GLU A 154 1.03 12.24 16.86
C GLU A 154 1.66 11.60 15.63
N GLN A 155 2.91 11.14 15.70
CA GLN A 155 3.62 10.54 14.58
C GLN A 155 3.74 9.01 14.68
N TYR A 156 3.81 8.50 15.91
CA TYR A 156 4.18 7.12 16.17
C TYR A 156 3.24 6.43 17.15
N LYS A 157 3.05 5.12 16.97
CA LYS A 157 2.30 4.30 17.92
C LYS A 157 2.82 2.86 17.93
N ILE A 158 3.10 2.32 19.11
CA ILE A 158 3.41 0.89 19.25
C ILE A 158 2.10 0.10 19.21
N ILE A 159 1.95 -0.74 18.18
CA ILE A 159 0.71 -1.49 17.92
C ILE A 159 0.80 -2.96 18.32
N GLY A 160 2.00 -3.47 18.58
CA GLY A 160 2.19 -4.86 18.98
C GLY A 160 3.64 -5.22 19.19
N GLN A 161 3.88 -6.51 19.39
CA GLN A 161 5.20 -7.11 19.52
C GLN A 161 5.23 -8.38 18.68
N HIS A 162 6.33 -8.57 17.94
CA HIS A 162 6.57 -9.78 17.20
C HIS A 162 6.84 -10.93 18.18
N SER A 163 6.00 -11.96 18.15
CA SER A 163 5.96 -13.01 19.18
C SER A 163 7.22 -13.87 19.25
N GLN A 164 8.00 -13.96 18.16
CA GLN A 164 9.19 -14.80 18.09
C GLN A 164 10.47 -14.03 18.43
N THR A 165 10.60 -12.79 17.96
CA THR A 165 11.82 -11.98 18.09
C THR A 165 11.75 -11.03 19.27
N GLY A 166 10.55 -10.73 19.77
CA GLY A 166 10.34 -9.74 20.82
C GLY A 166 10.44 -8.30 20.33
N GLU A 167 10.65 -8.06 19.03
CA GLU A 167 10.68 -6.73 18.43
C GLU A 167 9.32 -6.05 18.51
N TRP A 168 9.31 -4.75 18.80
CA TRP A 168 8.06 -3.98 18.82
C TRP A 168 7.69 -3.50 17.43
N ILE A 169 6.40 -3.58 17.13
CA ILE A 169 5.83 -3.12 15.87
C ILE A 169 5.41 -1.66 16.08
N LEU A 170 6.18 -0.75 15.49
CA LEU A 170 5.88 0.66 15.50
C LEU A 170 5.14 1.05 14.24
N GLN A 171 3.94 1.59 14.41
CA GLN A 171 3.20 2.26 13.34
C GLN A 171 3.71 3.69 13.17
N ILE A 172 4.00 4.08 11.93
CA ILE A 172 4.38 5.42 11.50
C ILE A 172 3.19 6.02 10.74
N LYS A 173 2.72 7.22 11.15
CA LYS A 173 1.56 7.86 10.53
C LYS A 173 1.91 8.57 9.21
N ASP A 174 3.04 9.26 9.14
CA ASP A 174 3.59 9.78 7.89
C ASP A 174 4.61 8.82 7.31
N PHE A 175 4.18 8.09 6.28
CA PHE A 175 4.95 7.04 5.64
C PHE A 175 5.34 7.41 4.21
N SER A 176 5.38 8.70 3.86
CA SER A 176 6.00 9.13 2.61
C SER A 176 7.48 8.67 2.57
N PRO A 177 8.07 8.36 1.39
CA PRO A 177 9.44 7.85 1.32
C PRO A 177 10.47 8.71 2.07
N THR A 178 10.37 10.04 1.96
CA THR A 178 11.23 10.99 2.67
C THR A 178 11.03 10.93 4.18
N GLU A 179 9.78 10.99 4.66
CA GLU A 179 9.48 10.97 6.10
C GLU A 179 9.77 9.61 6.73
N LEU A 180 9.62 8.52 5.98
CA LEU A 180 10.01 7.19 6.44
C LEU A 180 11.52 7.12 6.67
N ARG A 181 12.35 7.65 5.76
CA ARG A 181 13.81 7.72 5.99
C ARG A 181 14.16 8.63 7.17
N SER A 182 13.53 9.79 7.28
CA SER A 182 13.69 10.70 8.42
C SER A 182 13.32 10.01 9.74
N SER A 183 12.22 9.25 9.75
CA SER A 183 11.76 8.47 10.90
C SER A 183 12.77 7.39 11.29
N LEU A 184 13.27 6.60 10.33
CA LEU A 184 14.30 5.58 10.58
C LEU A 184 15.59 6.22 11.16
N SER A 185 16.03 7.34 10.61
CA SER A 185 17.18 8.10 11.10
C SER A 185 16.93 8.70 12.50
N GLY A 186 15.73 9.18 12.77
CA GLY A 186 15.33 9.72 14.07
C GLY A 186 15.27 8.64 15.15
N LEU A 187 14.61 7.52 14.85
CA LEU A 187 14.45 6.39 15.76
C LEU A 187 15.80 5.73 16.09
N SER A 188 16.71 5.63 15.12
CA SER A 188 18.05 5.05 15.35
C SER A 188 18.93 5.90 16.28
N LYS A 189 18.60 7.19 16.50
CA LYS A 189 19.28 8.05 17.50
C LYS A 189 18.88 7.73 18.94
N LEU A 190 17.82 6.95 19.17
CA LEU A 190 17.41 6.48 20.51
C LEU A 190 18.29 5.32 21.01
N THR A 191 19.61 5.42 20.83
CA THR A 191 20.60 4.34 21.05
C THR A 191 20.62 3.79 22.48
N ARG A 192 20.11 4.55 23.46
CA ARG A 192 19.98 4.11 24.85
C ARG A 192 18.80 3.17 25.09
N LEU A 193 17.78 3.22 24.24
CA LEU A 193 16.54 2.46 24.38
C LEU A 193 16.41 1.37 23.32
N ILE A 194 16.92 1.66 22.12
CA ILE A 194 16.75 0.83 20.91
C ILE A 194 18.13 0.45 20.39
N SER A 195 18.30 -0.83 20.10
CA SER A 195 19.51 -1.40 19.51
C SER A 195 19.46 -1.45 17.97
N GLY A 196 18.25 -1.48 17.39
CA GLY A 196 18.06 -1.50 15.94
C GLY A 196 16.66 -1.07 15.52
N VAL A 197 16.58 -0.54 14.29
CA VAL A 197 15.33 -0.18 13.61
C VAL A 197 15.37 -0.82 12.23
N GLN A 198 14.34 -1.57 11.87
CA GLN A 198 14.31 -2.32 10.61
C GLN A 198 12.97 -2.16 9.90
N LEU A 199 13.03 -2.03 8.57
CA LEU A 199 11.84 -2.10 7.73
C LEU A 199 11.29 -3.53 7.73
N ILE A 200 9.96 -3.66 7.78
CA ILE A 200 9.30 -4.96 7.74
C ILE A 200 9.16 -5.38 6.28
N HIS A 201 9.86 -6.43 5.86
CA HIS A 201 9.69 -6.99 4.52
C HIS A 201 8.25 -7.39 4.27
N TRP A 202 7.74 -7.02 3.09
CA TRP A 202 6.44 -7.45 2.63
C TRP A 202 6.61 -8.45 1.48
N THR A 203 5.88 -9.56 1.57
CA THR A 203 5.77 -10.53 0.50
C THR A 203 4.30 -10.69 0.12
N PRO A 204 3.97 -10.75 -1.18
CA PRO A 204 2.60 -10.98 -1.59
C PRO A 204 2.13 -12.35 -1.11
N SER A 205 0.92 -12.40 -0.56
CA SER A 205 0.20 -13.65 -0.31
C SER A 205 0.00 -14.36 -1.66
N ARG A 206 0.47 -15.60 -1.78
CA ARG A 206 0.20 -16.44 -2.97
C ARG A 206 -1.28 -16.81 -3.07
#